data_AF-A0A7T0KN31-F1
#
_entry.id   AF-A0A7T0KN31-F1
#
_cell.length_a   1.000
_cell.length_b   1.000
_cell.length_c   1.000
_cell.angle_alpha   90.00
_cell.angle_beta   90.00
_cell.angle_gamma   90.00
#
_symmetry.space_group_name_H-M   'P 1'
#
loop_
_entity.id
_entity.type
_entity.pdbx_description
1 polymer ?
#
loop_
_entity_poly.entity_id
_entity_poly.type
_entity_poly.pdbx_seq_one_letter_code
_entity_poly.pdbx_strand_id
1 'polypeptide(L)' 'MSDKNRKTYKGNYWYMSPEEVMAFLSISKATLNRMVADGVLPCSVPYGRVRRFKSSDVERLMEKSILQMV' A
#
# COMPACT_ATOMS: atom_id res chain seq x y z
N MET A 1 1.27 -4.47 -25.46
CA MET A 1 1.72 -4.36 -24.05
C MET A 1 0.83 -3.36 -23.32
N SER A 2 0.26 -3.74 -22.17
CA SER A 2 -0.73 -2.93 -21.46
C SER A 2 -0.11 -1.79 -20.66
N ASP A 3 -0.06 -0.59 -21.25
CA ASP A 3 0.15 0.66 -20.53
C ASP A 3 -1.11 1.05 -19.77
N LYS A 4 -1.23 0.54 -18.53
CA LYS A 4 -2.26 0.99 -17.59
C LYS A 4 -1.65 1.97 -16.59
N ASN A 5 -0.95 2.98 -17.10
CA ASN A 5 -0.57 4.18 -16.36
C ASN A 5 -1.83 5.04 -16.12
N ARG A 6 -2.77 4.54 -15.31
CA ARG A 6 -3.91 5.33 -14.83
C ARG A 6 -3.42 6.25 -13.72
N LYS A 7 -2.94 7.42 -14.15
CA LYS A 7 -2.71 8.59 -13.31
C LYS A 7 -3.88 8.80 -12.34
N THR A 8 -3.51 8.74 -11.06
CA THR A 8 -3.95 9.57 -9.93
C THR A 8 -5.46 9.76 -9.76
N TYR A 9 -6.02 9.07 -8.76
CA TYR A 9 -7.30 9.41 -8.19
C TYR A 9 -7.22 10.80 -7.54
N LYS A 10 -7.83 11.76 -8.22
CA LYS A 10 -8.10 13.13 -7.81
C LYS A 10 -9.01 13.11 -6.58
N GLY A 11 -8.48 13.43 -5.41
CA GLY A 11 -9.23 13.58 -4.16
C GLY A 11 -8.28 13.46 -2.97
N ASN A 12 -8.34 14.42 -2.05
CA ASN A 12 -7.41 14.61 -0.93
C ASN A 12 -7.51 13.55 0.19
N TYR A 13 -7.66 12.27 -0.17
CA TYR A 13 -7.51 11.10 0.70
C TYR A 13 -6.81 10.01 -0.11
N TRP A 14 -5.49 9.97 0.00
CA TRP A 14 -4.63 9.17 -0.89
C TRP A 14 -4.73 7.68 -0.52
N TYR A 15 -5.45 6.91 -1.33
CA TYR A 15 -5.48 5.46 -1.23
C TYR A 15 -4.58 4.83 -2.30
N MET A 16 -3.59 4.07 -1.87
CA MET A 16 -2.67 3.33 -2.72
C MET A 16 -3.24 1.96 -3.08
N SER A 17 -3.01 1.53 -4.30
CA SER A 17 -3.20 0.15 -4.76
C SER A 17 -2.12 -0.78 -4.18
N PRO A 18 -2.34 -2.11 -4.17
CA PRO A 18 -1.32 -3.06 -3.74
C PRO A 18 0.00 -2.89 -4.49
N GLU A 19 -0.07 -2.61 -5.79
CA GLU A 19 1.09 -2.40 -6.65
C GLU A 19 1.88 -1.15 -6.25
N GLU A 20 1.20 -0.05 -5.96
CA GLU A 20 1.83 1.19 -5.48
C GLU A 20 2.49 0.98 -4.11
N VAL A 21 1.85 0.24 -3.19
CA VAL A 21 2.44 -0.05 -1.87
C VAL A 21 3.68 -0.94 -2.00
N MET A 22 3.64 -1.96 -2.88
CA MET A 22 4.81 -2.80 -3.15
C MET A 22 5.98 -1.99 -3.69
N ALA A 23 5.71 -1.07 -4.63
CA ALA A 23 6.74 -0.20 -5.17
C ALA A 23 7.28 0.79 -4.12
N PHE A 24 6.39 1.37 -3.31
CA PHE A 24 6.76 2.37 -2.31
C PHE A 24 7.59 1.79 -1.17
N LEU A 25 7.17 0.64 -0.62
CA LEU A 25 7.91 -0.05 0.44
C LEU A 25 9.02 -0.95 -0.11
N SER A 26 9.15 -1.09 -1.43
CA SER A 26 10.06 -2.05 -2.09
C SER A 26 9.92 -3.48 -1.55
N ILE A 27 8.68 -3.94 -1.36
CA ILE A 27 8.38 -5.28 -0.82
C ILE A 27 7.71 -6.19 -1.85
N SER A 28 7.83 -7.50 -1.63
CA SER A 28 7.14 -8.49 -2.45
C SER A 28 5.64 -8.55 -2.16
N LYS A 29 4.85 -9.05 -3.12
CA LYS A 29 3.42 -9.35 -2.93
C LYS A 29 3.16 -10.30 -1.77
N ALA A 30 4.04 -11.28 -1.56
CA ALA A 30 3.94 -12.22 -0.45
C ALA A 30 4.11 -11.50 0.88
N THR A 31 5.09 -10.61 0.99
CA THR A 31 5.32 -9.77 2.16
C THR A 31 4.12 -8.87 2.44
N LEU A 32 3.61 -8.18 1.41
CA LEU A 32 2.40 -7.35 1.55
C LEU A 32 1.21 -8.15 2.07
N ASN A 33 0.97 -9.35 1.54
CA ASN A 33 -0.13 -10.21 2.01
C ASN A 33 0.06 -10.67 3.46
N ARG A 34 1.29 -10.97 3.89
CA ARG A 34 1.58 -11.29 5.30
C ARG A 34 1.30 -10.09 6.20
N MET A 35 1.79 -8.90 5.84
CA MET A 35 1.54 -7.68 6.62
C MET A 35 0.05 -7.36 6.78
N VAL A 36 -0.76 -7.67 5.77
CA VAL A 36 -2.22 -7.55 5.85
C VAL A 36 -2.82 -8.64 6.76
N ALA A 37 -2.37 -9.88 6.64
CA ALA A 37 -2.83 -10.99 7.49
C ALA A 37 -2.47 -10.79 8.96
N ASP A 38 -1.29 -10.24 9.23
CA ASP A 38 -0.76 -9.92 10.56
C ASP A 38 -1.39 -8.64 11.14
N GLY A 39 -2.23 -7.93 10.36
CA GLY A 39 -2.87 -6.67 10.77
C GLY A 39 -1.93 -5.47 10.86
N VAL A 40 -0.68 -5.61 10.41
CA VAL A 40 0.35 -4.55 10.41
C VAL A 40 -0.03 -3.42 9.44
N LEU A 41 -0.58 -3.77 8.28
CA LEU A 41 -1.06 -2.80 7.30
C LEU A 41 -2.59 -2.95 7.09
N PRO A 42 -3.39 -1.96 7.53
CA PRO A 42 -4.84 -2.02 7.35
C PRO A 42 -5.20 -1.91 5.87
N CYS A 43 -5.96 -2.90 5.38
CA CYS A 43 -6.49 -2.91 4.03
C CYS A 43 -7.97 -2.51 4.06
N SER A 44 -8.33 -1.45 3.32
CA SER A 44 -9.72 -1.11 3.04
C SER A 44 -10.14 -1.74 1.70
N VAL A 45 -11.37 -2.24 1.62
CA VAL A 45 -11.95 -2.75 0.35
C VAL A 45 -13.15 -1.87 -0.01
N PRO A 46 -12.92 -0.62 -0.47
CA PRO A 46 -14.01 0.22 -0.94
C PRO A 46 -14.57 -0.38 -2.24
N TYR A 47 -15.83 -0.79 -2.23
CA TYR A 47 -16.57 -1.29 -3.39
C TYR A 47 -15.97 -2.55 -4.07
N GLY A 48 -15.84 -3.61 -3.27
CA GLY A 48 -16.23 -4.94 -3.74
C GLY A 48 -15.25 -5.74 -4.59
N ARG A 49 -13.98 -5.33 -4.78
CA ARG A 49 -12.95 -6.25 -5.31
C ARG A 49 -11.49 -5.80 -5.25
N VAL A 50 -11.21 -4.50 -5.07
CA VAL A 50 -9.84 -3.98 -5.09
C VAL A 50 -9.42 -3.54 -3.70
N ARG A 51 -8.36 -4.15 -3.19
CA ARG A 51 -7.69 -3.75 -1.96
C ARG A 51 -7.12 -2.35 -2.13
N ARG A 52 -7.33 -1.48 -1.15
CA ARG A 52 -6.82 -0.11 -1.11
C ARG A 52 -6.23 0.16 0.26
N PHE A 53 -5.09 0.81 0.28
CA PHE A 53 -4.32 1.12 1.48
C PHE A 53 -4.28 2.61 1.67
N LYS A 54 -4.51 3.12 2.88
CA LYS A 54 -4.33 4.55 3.12
C LYS A 54 -2.84 4.88 3.05
N SER A 55 -2.48 5.92 2.32
CA SER A 55 -1.08 6.36 2.22
C SER A 55 -0.47 6.65 3.59
N SER A 56 -1.23 7.27 4.49
CA SER A 56 -0.79 7.60 5.86
C SER A 56 -0.38 6.36 6.65
N ASP A 57 -1.07 5.23 6.47
CA ASP A 57 -0.73 3.98 7.15
C ASP A 57 0.54 3.36 6.56
N VAL A 58 0.72 3.48 5.23
CA VAL A 58 1.91 3.01 4.51
C VAL A 58 3.14 3.85 4.87
N GLU A 59 3.02 5.17 4.90
CA GLU A 59 4.08 6.11 5.32
C GLU A 59 4.52 5.84 6.76
N ARG A 60 3.56 5.65 7.67
CA ARG A 60 3.86 5.31 9.08
C ARG A 60 4.61 3.99 9.22
N LEU A 61 4.37 3.02 8.35
CA LEU A 61 5.13 1.76 8.32
C LEU A 61 6.54 1.96 7.76
N MET A 62 6.70 2.80 6.74
CA MET A 62 8.02 3.15 6.22
C MET A 62 8.89 3.80 7.31
N GLU A 63 8.34 4.78 8.05
CA GLU A 63 9.04 5.42 9.17
C GLU A 63 9.45 4.41 10.25
N LYS A 64 8.56 3.49 10.62
CA LYS A 64 8.87 2.42 11.59
C LYS A 64 9.92 1.44 11.08
N SER A 65 9.92 1.12 9.79
CA SER A 65 10.89 0.21 9.17
C SER A 65 12.30 0.83 9.13
N ILE A 66 12.39 2.14 8.88
CA ILE A 66 13.68 2.87 8.87
C ILE A 66 14.29 2.89 10.27
N LEU A 67 13.47 3.04 11.32
CA LEU A 67 13.91 3.07 12.71
C LEU A 67 14.40 1.72 13.26
N GLN A 68 14.18 0.61 12.56
CA GLN A 68 14.68 -0.73 12.95
C GLN A 68 16.05 -1.04 12.32
N MET A 69 16.57 -0.18 11.44
CA MET A 69 17.85 -0.36 10.75
C MET A 69 18.96 0.61 11.23
N VAL A 70 18.73 1.35 12.32
CA VAL A 70 19.71 2.25 12.95
C VAL A 70 20.11 1.71 14.32
#